data_AF-A0AAX6R0Y6-F1
#
_entry.id   AF-A0AAX6R0Y6-F1
#
_cell.length_a   1.000
_cell.length_b   1.000
_cell.length_c   1.000
_cell.angle_alpha   90.00
_cell.angle_beta   90.00
_cell.angle_gamma   90.00
#
_symmetry.space_group_name_H-M   'P 1'
#
loop_
_entity.id
_entity.type
_entity.pdbx_description
1 polymer ?
#
loop_
_entity_poly.entity_id
_entity_poly.type
_entity_poly.pdbx_seq_one_letter_code
_entity_poly.pdbx_strand_id
1 'polypeptide(L)'
;MPKKVKPTENGKEEGPVPSKQVKVEAVGGASTLNFDSPGSLFKSLISPIKTETFFKEFWEKKPLLIQRDDPALATYYQSLFRLADLKSLCSQGLYYGRDVNVCRSVSGKKKVLNKDGKVHFLQLRKDFDQKRATIQFHQPQRFKDELWRVQEKLECYFGSLVGSNVYITPAGSQGLPPHYDDVEPGDLLYFPRGTIHQADTPPGLAHSTHVTISTYQNNSWGDFLLDTISGLVFDTAKEDVELRSGIPRQLLMQVETSGVATRLSSFLRTLADRLEGTKELLSSDMKKDFVIHRLPPYYVGDGTELSTPGGVLPRLHSTVRLQFRDHIILTVGPDQNRSDEAQEKMVYIYHSLKNRRHTHMMGNEETESHGLRFPFSHVDALKQIWNSSAISVKDLKLTTDEEKENLVLSLWTECLVQVL
;
A
#
# COMPACT_ATOMS: atom_id res chain seq x y z
N MET A 1 69.32 -0.49 -11.08
CA MET A 1 69.25 0.83 -11.74
C MET A 1 68.32 0.66 -12.93
N PRO A 2 67.29 1.51 -13.14
CA PRO A 2 67.39 2.97 -13.22
C PRO A 2 66.45 3.74 -12.28
N LYS A 3 66.60 5.07 -12.33
CA LYS A 3 66.12 6.10 -11.40
C LYS A 3 64.69 6.58 -11.70
N LYS A 4 64.08 7.06 -10.61
CA LYS A 4 62.85 7.85 -10.45
C LYS A 4 62.56 8.88 -11.55
N VAL A 5 61.28 8.96 -11.92
CA VAL A 5 60.59 10.19 -12.34
C VAL A 5 59.30 10.28 -11.52
N LYS A 6 59.11 11.40 -10.80
CA LYS A 6 57.88 11.74 -10.08
C LYS A 6 56.80 12.18 -11.06
N PRO A 7 55.52 11.85 -10.83
CA PRO A 7 54.41 12.69 -11.27
C PRO A 7 53.89 13.55 -10.12
N THR A 8 53.58 14.77 -10.50
CA THR A 8 52.97 15.90 -9.79
C THR A 8 51.61 15.58 -9.18
N GLU A 9 51.38 16.10 -7.97
CA GLU A 9 50.07 16.26 -7.34
C GLU A 9 49.16 17.11 -8.24
N ASN A 10 47.99 16.57 -8.60
CA ASN A 10 46.77 17.31 -8.87
C ASN A 10 45.60 16.32 -8.89
N GLY A 11 45.04 16.07 -7.71
CA GLY A 11 43.77 15.40 -7.52
C GLY A 11 43.03 16.15 -6.42
N LYS A 12 42.20 17.13 -6.80
CA LYS A 12 41.17 17.65 -5.90
C LYS A 12 40.19 16.50 -5.69
N GLU A 13 40.17 15.93 -4.49
CA GLU A 13 39.05 15.10 -4.03
C GLU A 13 37.80 15.97 -4.06
N GLU A 14 36.88 15.68 -4.98
CA GLU A 14 35.52 16.20 -4.93
C GLU A 14 34.83 15.54 -3.73
N GLY A 15 34.72 16.30 -2.64
CA GLY A 15 33.90 15.92 -1.49
C GLY A 15 32.42 15.78 -1.88
N PRO A 16 31.63 14.99 -1.12
CA PRO A 16 30.23 14.78 -1.44
C PRO A 16 29.45 16.10 -1.32
N VAL A 17 28.73 16.43 -2.39
CA VAL A 17 27.86 17.61 -2.50
C VAL A 17 26.77 17.54 -1.41
N PRO A 18 26.57 18.57 -0.59
CA PRO A 18 25.52 18.57 0.43
C PRO A 18 24.14 18.56 -0.23
N SER A 19 23.31 17.57 0.12
CA SER A 19 21.88 17.60 -0.19
C SER A 19 21.25 18.75 0.59
N LYS A 20 20.69 19.74 -0.12
CA LYS A 20 20.01 20.90 0.48
C LYS A 20 18.76 20.44 1.25
N GLN A 21 18.88 20.31 2.57
CA GLN A 21 17.78 20.13 3.51
C GLN A 21 17.03 21.46 3.66
N VAL A 22 15.71 21.46 3.46
CA VAL A 22 14.85 22.65 3.62
C VAL A 22 14.13 22.51 4.96
N LYS A 23 14.51 23.33 5.94
CA LYS A 23 13.88 23.43 7.26
C LYS A 23 12.69 24.39 7.19
N VAL A 24 11.52 23.97 7.63
CA VAL A 24 10.30 24.80 7.70
C VAL A 24 9.72 24.70 9.12
N GLU A 25 9.64 25.82 9.84
CA GLU A 25 9.03 25.93 11.17
C GLU A 25 7.53 26.25 11.03
N ALA A 26 6.66 25.61 11.83
CA ALA A 26 5.20 25.70 11.72
C ALA A 26 4.55 26.22 13.02
N VAL A 27 3.46 27.00 12.91
CA VAL A 27 2.69 27.59 14.04
C VAL A 27 1.20 27.21 13.94
N GLY A 28 0.64 26.58 14.98
CA GLY A 28 -0.74 26.77 15.48
C GLY A 28 -1.90 25.84 15.02
N GLY A 29 -2.21 24.81 15.85
CA GLY A 29 -3.52 24.55 16.47
C GLY A 29 -4.78 24.17 15.65
N ALA A 30 -4.94 22.89 15.31
CA ALA A 30 -6.22 22.19 15.06
C ALA A 30 -6.07 20.72 15.52
N SER A 31 -7.12 19.89 15.46
CA SER A 31 -7.02 18.42 15.64
C SER A 31 -5.73 17.91 14.99
N THR A 32 -4.88 17.26 15.78
CA THR A 32 -3.50 16.98 15.42
C THR A 32 -3.36 16.35 14.04
N LEU A 33 -4.23 15.39 13.72
CA LEU A 33 -4.51 14.91 12.36
C LEU A 33 -6.01 15.07 12.06
N ASN A 34 -6.36 15.29 10.79
CA ASN A 34 -7.75 15.40 10.33
C ASN A 34 -8.19 14.08 9.66
N PHE A 35 -9.22 13.42 10.18
CA PHE A 35 -9.70 12.13 9.67
C PHE A 35 -10.98 12.21 8.81
N ASP A 36 -11.42 13.41 8.41
CA ASP A 36 -12.67 13.62 7.66
C ASP A 36 -12.66 12.94 6.28
N SER A 37 -11.48 12.85 5.65
CA SER A 37 -11.27 12.23 4.35
C SER A 37 -9.82 11.73 4.21
N PRO A 38 -9.53 10.82 3.26
CA PRO A 38 -8.16 10.42 2.95
C PRO A 38 -7.24 11.62 2.64
N GLY A 39 -7.74 12.59 1.87
CA GLY A 39 -6.99 13.79 1.49
C GLY A 39 -6.73 14.75 2.64
N SER A 40 -7.70 14.94 3.54
CA SER A 40 -7.51 15.78 4.73
C SER A 40 -6.53 15.15 5.72
N LEU A 41 -6.53 13.83 5.86
CA LEU A 41 -5.53 13.12 6.67
C LEU A 41 -4.14 13.37 6.13
N PHE A 42 -3.90 13.04 4.85
CA PHE A 42 -2.57 13.18 4.29
C PHE A 42 -2.09 14.64 4.36
N LYS A 43 -2.96 15.61 4.04
CA LYS A 43 -2.66 17.04 4.17
C LYS A 43 -2.25 17.43 5.60
N SER A 44 -2.96 16.95 6.61
CA SER A 44 -2.59 17.23 8.01
C SER A 44 -1.29 16.53 8.42
N LEU A 45 -1.05 15.31 7.94
CA LEU A 45 0.14 14.51 8.24
C LEU A 45 1.43 15.17 7.75
N ILE A 46 1.43 15.79 6.57
CA ILE A 46 2.59 16.47 5.99
C ILE A 46 2.60 17.98 6.22
N SER A 47 1.68 18.51 7.04
CA SER A 47 1.65 19.94 7.37
C SER A 47 3.00 20.41 7.92
N PRO A 48 3.53 21.58 7.50
CA PRO A 48 2.88 22.63 6.69
C PRO A 48 3.04 22.47 5.16
N ILE A 49 3.63 21.36 4.69
CA ILE A 49 3.88 21.14 3.27
C ILE A 49 2.56 20.90 2.54
N LYS A 50 2.34 21.67 1.46
CA LYS A 50 1.18 21.48 0.59
C LYS A 50 1.30 20.14 -0.15
N THR A 51 0.17 19.46 -0.33
CA THR A 51 0.08 18.19 -1.07
C THR A 51 0.64 18.30 -2.48
N GLU A 52 0.35 19.39 -3.18
CA GLU A 52 0.83 19.62 -4.54
C GLU A 52 2.36 19.78 -4.57
N THR A 53 2.92 20.49 -3.60
CA THR A 53 4.37 20.67 -3.44
C THR A 53 5.04 19.33 -3.11
N PHE A 54 4.46 18.55 -2.21
CA PHE A 54 4.97 17.22 -1.86
C PHE A 54 5.13 16.32 -3.09
N PHE A 55 4.05 16.14 -3.87
CA PHE A 55 4.08 15.27 -5.05
C PHE A 55 4.93 15.83 -6.19
N LYS A 56 4.97 17.16 -6.35
CA LYS A 56 5.77 17.78 -7.41
C LYS A 56 7.27 17.73 -7.12
N GLU A 57 7.69 17.95 -5.87
CA GLU A 57 9.09 18.21 -5.54
C GLU A 57 9.78 17.09 -4.77
N PHE A 58 9.04 16.31 -3.97
CA PHE A 58 9.63 15.36 -3.03
C PHE A 58 9.31 13.90 -3.38
N TRP A 59 8.04 13.60 -3.67
CA TRP A 59 7.59 12.24 -3.97
C TRP A 59 8.44 11.58 -5.06
N GLU A 60 9.03 10.44 -4.73
CA GLU A 60 9.94 9.67 -5.61
C GLU A 60 11.16 10.43 -6.13
N LYS A 61 11.54 11.56 -5.49
CA LYS A 61 12.64 12.42 -5.94
C LYS A 61 13.71 12.64 -4.89
N LYS A 62 13.32 13.08 -3.70
CA LYS A 62 14.28 13.46 -2.64
C LYS A 62 13.66 13.36 -1.24
N PRO A 63 14.50 13.21 -0.20
CA PRO A 63 14.04 13.25 1.18
C PRO A 63 13.38 14.58 1.56
N LEU A 64 12.48 14.51 2.54
CA LEU A 64 11.80 15.63 3.17
C LEU A 64 11.79 15.43 4.68
N LEU A 65 12.41 16.36 5.41
CA LEU A 65 12.35 16.44 6.86
C LEU A 65 11.37 17.57 7.23
N ILE A 66 10.40 17.26 8.08
CA ILE A 66 9.47 18.22 8.68
C ILE A 66 9.73 18.24 10.17
N GLN A 67 10.49 19.24 10.63
CA GLN A 67 10.74 19.48 12.05
C GLN A 67 9.61 20.31 12.63
N ARG A 68 9.10 19.92 13.80
CA ARG A 68 7.94 20.55 14.43
C ARG A 68 8.19 20.79 15.91
N ASP A 69 7.75 21.96 16.37
CA ASP A 69 7.71 22.30 17.79
C ASP A 69 6.23 22.42 18.23
N ASP A 70 5.52 21.30 18.19
CA ASP A 70 4.11 21.19 18.59
C ASP A 70 3.95 20.12 19.70
N PRO A 71 3.78 20.54 20.97
CA PRO A 71 3.64 19.62 22.09
C PRO A 71 2.44 18.67 22.00
N ALA A 72 1.34 19.11 21.38
CA ALA A 72 0.14 18.28 21.22
C ALA A 72 0.38 17.19 20.19
N LEU A 73 1.02 17.54 19.06
CA LEU A 73 1.43 16.58 18.04
C LEU A 73 2.48 15.59 18.53
N ALA A 74 3.47 16.07 19.30
CA ALA A 74 4.45 15.22 19.94
C ALA A 74 3.77 14.18 20.85
N THR A 75 2.81 14.62 21.69
CA THR A 75 2.04 13.75 22.59
C THR A 75 1.22 12.72 21.81
N TYR A 76 0.60 13.14 20.71
CA TYR A 76 -0.17 12.26 19.83
C TYR A 76 0.73 11.20 19.17
N TYR A 77 1.87 11.55 18.59
CA TYR A 77 2.80 10.58 17.98
C TYR A 77 3.34 9.59 19.02
N GLN A 78 3.65 10.06 20.23
CA GLN A 78 4.04 9.19 21.35
C GLN A 78 2.94 8.23 21.79
N SER A 79 1.67 8.48 21.45
CA SER A 79 0.54 7.60 21.77
C SER A 79 0.36 6.45 20.76
N LEU A 80 0.87 6.61 19.53
CA LEU A 80 0.69 5.63 18.44
C LEU A 80 1.30 4.26 18.77
N PHE A 81 2.48 4.25 19.40
CA PHE A 81 3.11 3.04 19.89
C PHE A 81 4.12 3.37 20.99
N ARG A 82 4.04 2.66 22.13
CA ARG A 82 4.96 2.86 23.26
C ARG A 82 5.73 1.58 23.57
N LEU A 83 6.96 1.73 24.06
CA LEU A 83 7.73 0.59 24.59
C LEU A 83 6.98 -0.16 25.71
N ALA A 84 6.12 0.54 26.47
CA ALA A 84 5.26 -0.06 27.48
C ALA A 84 4.18 -1.00 26.91
N ASP A 85 3.76 -0.80 25.66
CA ASP A 85 2.72 -1.62 25.00
C ASP A 85 3.19 -3.06 24.78
N LEU A 86 4.51 -3.27 24.64
CA LEU A 86 5.10 -4.59 24.37
C LEU A 86 4.69 -5.66 25.39
N LYS A 87 4.49 -5.29 26.66
CA LYS A 87 4.08 -6.26 27.69
C LYS A 87 2.71 -6.86 27.36
N SER A 88 1.74 -5.99 27.03
CA SER A 88 0.39 -6.42 26.65
C SER A 88 0.41 -7.16 25.32
N LEU A 89 1.12 -6.63 24.32
CA LEU A 89 1.21 -7.25 23.00
C LEU A 89 1.83 -8.66 23.04
N CYS A 90 2.88 -8.88 23.81
CA CYS A 90 3.47 -10.22 23.98
C CYS A 90 2.47 -11.24 24.56
N SER A 91 1.53 -10.81 25.41
CA SER A 91 0.51 -11.70 25.97
C SER A 91 -0.52 -12.20 24.95
N GLN A 92 -0.60 -11.54 23.79
CA GLN A 92 -1.47 -11.93 22.67
C GLN A 92 -0.84 -12.99 21.75
N GLY A 93 0.39 -13.45 22.04
CA GLY A 93 1.02 -14.57 21.34
C GLY A 93 1.80 -14.19 20.08
N LEU A 94 2.75 -13.27 20.21
CA LEU A 94 3.67 -12.86 19.14
C LEU A 94 4.77 -13.90 18.88
N TYR A 95 5.30 -13.94 17.65
CA TYR A 95 6.40 -14.82 17.25
C TYR A 95 7.60 -14.03 16.70
N TYR A 96 8.80 -14.53 16.99
CA TYR A 96 10.02 -13.98 16.40
C TYR A 96 10.03 -14.21 14.87
N GLY A 97 10.60 -13.28 14.11
CA GLY A 97 10.65 -13.34 12.65
C GLY A 97 9.33 -12.94 11.97
N ARG A 98 8.19 -13.39 12.51
CA ARG A 98 6.86 -13.02 12.03
C ARG A 98 6.44 -11.63 12.53
N ASP A 99 6.35 -11.46 13.85
CA ASP A 99 5.79 -10.26 14.46
C ASP A 99 6.86 -9.34 15.04
N VAL A 100 7.96 -9.91 15.56
CA VAL A 100 9.03 -9.15 16.19
C VAL A 100 10.40 -9.66 15.75
N ASN A 101 11.29 -8.73 15.42
CA ASN A 101 12.70 -8.98 15.23
C ASN A 101 13.52 -8.24 16.30
N VAL A 102 14.62 -8.83 16.72
CA VAL A 102 15.60 -8.20 17.62
C VAL A 102 16.94 -8.19 16.92
N CYS A 103 17.55 -7.02 16.80
CA CYS A 103 18.82 -6.88 16.07
C CYS A 103 19.72 -5.81 16.65
N ARG A 104 20.98 -5.83 16.24
CA ARG A 104 22.00 -4.85 16.62
C ARG A 104 22.99 -4.66 15.48
N SER A 105 23.50 -3.44 15.31
CA SER A 105 24.67 -3.19 14.46
C SER A 105 25.96 -3.62 15.19
N VAL A 106 26.73 -4.52 14.58
CA VAL A 106 28.05 -4.94 15.05
C VAL A 106 29.02 -4.83 13.88
N SER A 107 30.01 -3.95 14.00
CA SER A 107 31.02 -3.70 12.95
C SER A 107 30.41 -3.39 11.57
N GLY A 108 29.35 -2.57 11.54
CA GLY A 108 28.66 -2.18 10.31
C GLY A 108 27.74 -3.26 9.71
N LYS A 109 27.56 -4.41 10.38
CA LYS A 109 26.67 -5.49 9.93
C LYS A 109 25.50 -5.69 10.89
N LYS A 110 24.31 -5.93 10.34
CA LYS A 110 23.12 -6.31 11.13
C LYS A 110 23.32 -7.71 11.71
N LYS A 111 23.36 -7.81 13.03
CA LYS A 111 23.33 -9.09 13.77
C LYS A 111 21.91 -9.32 14.28
N VAL A 112 21.26 -10.39 13.82
CA VAL A 112 19.95 -10.84 14.31
C VAL A 112 20.13 -11.61 15.63
N LEU A 113 19.27 -11.31 16.61
CA LEU A 113 19.30 -11.88 17.96
C LEU A 113 17.99 -12.61 18.31
N ASN A 114 17.14 -12.86 17.30
CA ASN A 114 15.90 -13.58 17.45
C ASN A 114 16.08 -14.93 18.17
N LYS A 115 15.04 -15.33 18.88
CA LYS A 115 14.88 -16.69 19.39
C LYS A 115 13.89 -17.44 18.52
N ASP A 116 13.81 -18.74 18.71
CA ASP A 116 12.79 -19.55 18.05
C ASP A 116 11.45 -19.41 18.79
N GLY A 117 10.35 -19.42 18.03
CA GLY A 117 9.00 -19.46 18.58
C GLY A 117 8.51 -18.13 19.17
N LYS A 118 7.78 -18.23 20.30
CA LYS A 118 7.03 -17.13 20.90
C LYS A 118 7.93 -16.06 21.52
N VAL A 119 7.48 -14.82 21.46
CA VAL A 119 8.17 -13.66 22.03
C VAL A 119 7.70 -13.43 23.46
N HIS A 120 8.63 -13.47 24.41
CA HIS A 120 8.36 -13.15 25.81
C HIS A 120 8.90 -11.76 26.17
N PHE A 121 8.06 -10.94 26.84
CA PHE A 121 8.41 -9.56 27.21
C PHE A 121 9.72 -9.46 28.03
N LEU A 122 9.93 -10.36 28.99
CA LEU A 122 11.16 -10.36 29.81
C LEU A 122 12.41 -10.62 28.96
N GLN A 123 12.31 -11.43 27.91
CA GLN A 123 13.42 -11.70 27.00
C GLN A 123 13.70 -10.48 26.11
N LEU A 124 12.66 -9.83 25.58
CA LEU A 124 12.82 -8.57 24.84
C LEU A 124 13.49 -7.49 25.70
N ARG A 125 13.03 -7.31 26.94
CA ARG A 125 13.64 -6.36 27.89
C ARG A 125 15.09 -6.70 28.19
N LYS A 126 15.39 -7.97 28.44
CA LYS A 126 16.77 -8.42 28.66
C LYS A 126 17.68 -8.08 27.48
N ASP A 127 17.24 -8.36 26.24
CA ASP A 127 18.05 -8.07 25.06
C ASP A 127 18.17 -6.56 24.79
N PHE A 128 17.10 -5.80 25.03
CA PHE A 128 17.10 -4.34 24.94
C PHE A 128 18.06 -3.68 25.95
N ASP A 129 17.90 -3.99 27.23
CA ASP A 129 18.64 -3.35 28.32
C ASP A 129 20.11 -3.83 28.38
N GLN A 130 20.34 -5.14 28.25
CA GLN A 130 21.68 -5.73 28.46
C GLN A 130 22.50 -5.81 27.16
N LYS A 131 21.87 -6.13 26.02
CA LYS A 131 22.60 -6.29 24.75
C LYS A 131 22.57 -5.05 23.88
N ARG A 132 21.85 -4.01 24.30
CA ARG A 132 21.62 -2.77 23.53
C ARG A 132 21.05 -3.07 22.15
N ALA A 133 20.08 -3.98 22.12
CA ALA A 133 19.44 -4.43 20.89
C ALA A 133 18.23 -3.56 20.53
N THR A 134 18.05 -3.29 19.24
CA THR A 134 16.85 -2.70 18.68
C THR A 134 15.76 -3.75 18.55
N ILE A 135 14.55 -3.39 18.98
CA ILE A 135 13.32 -4.16 18.75
C ILE A 135 12.65 -3.60 17.50
N GLN A 136 12.36 -4.46 16.53
CA GLN A 136 11.58 -4.17 15.34
C GLN A 136 10.24 -4.90 15.45
N PHE A 137 9.12 -4.18 15.51
CA PHE A 137 7.77 -4.74 15.55
C PHE A 137 7.10 -4.61 14.18
N HIS A 138 6.58 -5.71 13.66
CA HIS A 138 5.97 -5.79 12.34
C HIS A 138 4.45 -5.59 12.41
N GLN A 139 3.96 -4.69 11.56
CA GLN A 139 2.55 -4.47 11.31
C GLN A 139 1.75 -4.16 12.60
N PRO A 140 2.12 -3.11 13.36
CA PRO A 140 1.46 -2.71 14.61
C PRO A 140 -0.02 -2.31 14.43
N GLN A 141 -0.45 -1.91 13.23
CA GLN A 141 -1.85 -1.61 12.92
C GLN A 141 -2.80 -2.76 13.22
N ARG A 142 -2.31 -4.00 13.23
CA ARG A 142 -3.10 -5.18 13.62
C ARG A 142 -3.59 -5.12 15.07
N PHE A 143 -2.89 -4.35 15.91
CA PHE A 143 -3.11 -4.28 17.36
C PHE A 143 -3.40 -2.86 17.88
N LYS A 144 -2.99 -1.83 17.12
CA LYS A 144 -3.11 -0.42 17.52
C LYS A 144 -4.13 0.29 16.64
N ASP A 145 -5.25 0.69 17.22
CA ASP A 145 -6.41 1.24 16.49
C ASP A 145 -6.09 2.53 15.77
N GLU A 146 -5.32 3.42 16.40
CA GLU A 146 -4.95 4.69 15.77
C GLU A 146 -4.04 4.48 14.55
N LEU A 147 -3.14 3.49 14.60
CA LEU A 147 -2.31 3.12 13.43
C LEU A 147 -3.14 2.46 12.33
N TRP A 148 -4.17 1.67 12.68
CA TRP A 148 -5.15 1.18 11.70
C TRP A 148 -5.89 2.34 11.03
N ARG A 149 -6.41 3.28 11.82
CA ARG A 149 -7.13 4.46 11.32
C ARG A 149 -6.28 5.30 10.36
N VAL A 150 -5.02 5.54 10.72
CA VAL A 150 -4.07 6.27 9.86
C VAL A 150 -3.77 5.47 8.59
N GLN A 151 -3.39 4.20 8.71
CA GLN A 151 -2.97 3.40 7.55
C GLN A 151 -4.11 3.13 6.58
N GLU A 152 -5.34 2.84 7.04
CA GLU A 152 -6.52 2.63 6.18
C GLU A 152 -6.79 3.86 5.31
N LYS A 153 -6.78 5.05 5.91
CA LYS A 153 -6.99 6.32 5.19
C LYS A 153 -5.86 6.58 4.19
N LEU A 154 -4.62 6.22 4.52
CA LEU A 154 -3.51 6.32 3.58
C LEU A 154 -3.63 5.32 2.42
N GLU A 155 -4.15 4.11 2.64
CA GLU A 155 -4.45 3.17 1.54
C GLU A 155 -5.52 3.74 0.60
N CYS A 156 -6.56 4.38 1.15
CA CYS A 156 -7.54 5.11 0.35
C CYS A 156 -6.91 6.27 -0.45
N TYR A 157 -5.98 7.01 0.15
CA TYR A 157 -5.34 8.15 -0.50
C TYR A 157 -4.37 7.75 -1.61
N PHE A 158 -3.55 6.72 -1.39
CA PHE A 158 -2.50 6.29 -2.31
C PHE A 158 -2.96 5.27 -3.34
N GLY A 159 -4.05 4.53 -3.09
CA GLY A 159 -4.45 3.40 -3.93
C GLY A 159 -3.40 2.28 -3.96
N SER A 160 -2.68 2.10 -2.85
CA SER A 160 -1.61 1.12 -2.69
C SER A 160 -1.60 0.63 -1.24
N LEU A 161 -1.15 -0.60 -0.99
CA LEU A 161 -1.05 -1.16 0.36
C LEU A 161 -0.15 -0.30 1.24
N VAL A 162 -0.54 -0.12 2.50
CA VAL A 162 0.22 0.68 3.48
C VAL A 162 0.55 -0.18 4.69
N GLY A 163 1.80 -0.65 4.77
CA GLY A 163 2.34 -1.36 5.93
C GLY A 163 3.05 -0.41 6.90
N SER A 164 3.38 -0.91 8.09
CA SER A 164 4.28 -0.18 8.99
C SER A 164 5.13 -1.09 9.85
N ASN A 165 6.27 -0.55 10.31
CA ASN A 165 7.15 -1.19 11.28
C ASN A 165 7.48 -0.19 12.39
N VAL A 166 7.54 -0.66 13.64
CA VAL A 166 8.04 0.13 14.76
C VAL A 166 9.46 -0.27 15.08
N TYR A 167 10.32 0.70 15.31
CA TYR A 167 11.69 0.49 15.77
C TYR A 167 11.87 1.14 17.12
N ILE A 168 12.38 0.37 18.09
CA ILE A 168 12.70 0.86 19.42
C ILE A 168 14.16 0.57 19.70
N THR A 169 14.98 1.62 19.85
CA THR A 169 16.44 1.52 19.98
C THR A 169 16.89 2.15 21.29
N PRO A 170 17.61 1.41 22.17
CA PRO A 170 18.05 1.93 23.46
C PRO A 170 19.11 3.01 23.30
N ALA A 171 19.28 3.83 24.34
CA ALA A 171 20.29 4.89 24.38
C ALA A 171 21.70 4.42 24.04
N GLY A 172 22.46 5.26 23.33
CA GLY A 172 23.86 5.03 22.97
C GLY A 172 24.06 3.79 22.08
N SER A 173 23.09 3.46 21.24
CA SER A 173 23.12 2.25 20.43
C SER A 173 22.53 2.45 19.03
N GLN A 174 22.84 1.50 18.15
CA GLN A 174 22.51 1.56 16.73
C GLN A 174 21.95 0.21 16.27
N GLY A 175 20.76 0.25 15.65
CA GLY A 175 20.10 -0.93 15.10
C GLY A 175 20.59 -1.32 13.70
N LEU A 176 20.84 -0.32 12.83
CA LEU A 176 21.03 -0.46 11.38
C LEU A 176 22.19 0.44 10.84
N PRO A 177 22.90 0.11 9.74
CA PRO A 177 24.16 0.73 9.24
C PRO A 177 24.06 2.05 8.38
N PRO A 178 25.16 2.85 8.18
CA PRO A 178 25.42 4.26 7.67
C PRO A 178 24.47 5.52 7.60
N HIS A 179 24.66 6.60 8.43
CA HIS A 179 24.34 8.10 8.36
C HIS A 179 23.19 8.83 9.16
N TYR A 180 23.23 10.18 9.25
CA TYR A 180 22.59 11.04 10.30
C TYR A 180 21.44 11.95 9.84
N ASP A 181 20.35 12.00 10.61
CA ASP A 181 19.38 13.11 10.73
C ASP A 181 18.85 13.14 12.18
N ASP A 182 18.87 14.30 12.86
CA ASP A 182 18.32 14.45 14.21
C ASP A 182 16.80 14.66 14.13
N VAL A 183 16.04 13.76 14.77
CA VAL A 183 14.56 13.73 14.75
C VAL A 183 14.01 13.68 16.17
N GLU A 184 13.07 14.56 16.49
CA GLU A 184 12.41 14.65 17.78
C GLU A 184 10.95 14.15 17.74
N PRO A 185 10.32 13.85 18.90
CA PRO A 185 8.91 13.45 18.92
C PRO A 185 7.99 14.52 18.27
N GLY A 186 7.26 14.12 17.22
CA GLY A 186 6.36 14.99 16.46
C GLY A 186 6.87 15.32 15.05
N ASP A 187 8.16 15.13 14.81
CA ASP A 187 8.77 15.28 13.49
C ASP A 187 8.32 14.19 12.52
N LEU A 188 8.44 14.48 11.22
CA LEU A 188 8.19 13.52 10.15
C LEU A 188 9.35 13.53 9.15
N LEU A 189 9.84 12.34 8.81
CA LEU A 189 10.83 12.12 7.77
C LEU A 189 10.23 11.27 6.64
N TYR A 190 10.25 11.80 5.42
CA TYR A 190 9.93 11.07 4.19
C TYR A 190 11.19 10.88 3.37
N PHE A 191 11.34 9.71 2.73
CA PHE A 191 12.32 9.49 1.68
C PHE A 191 11.81 8.45 0.67
N PRO A 192 12.20 8.55 -0.61
CA PRO A 192 11.79 7.60 -1.63
C PRO A 192 12.54 6.27 -1.54
N ARG A 193 11.97 5.20 -2.13
CA ARG A 193 12.65 3.90 -2.29
C ARG A 193 14.02 4.09 -2.95
N GLY A 194 15.02 3.34 -2.48
CA GLY A 194 16.42 3.47 -2.92
C GLY A 194 17.26 4.45 -2.10
N THR A 195 16.64 5.27 -1.24
CA THR A 195 17.38 6.12 -0.30
C THR A 195 18.02 5.27 0.80
N ILE A 196 19.35 5.25 0.82
CA ILE A 196 20.14 4.69 1.94
C ILE A 196 19.80 5.51 3.19
N HIS A 197 19.67 4.90 4.37
CA HIS A 197 19.44 5.60 5.63
C HIS A 197 19.90 4.78 6.85
N GLN A 198 20.19 5.47 7.95
CA GLN A 198 20.54 4.93 9.27
C GLN A 198 19.87 5.79 10.35
N ALA A 199 19.73 5.23 11.55
CA ALA A 199 19.55 6.02 12.76
C ALA A 199 20.33 5.39 13.93
N ASP A 200 20.85 6.23 14.83
CA ASP A 200 21.35 5.87 16.15
C ASP A 200 20.65 6.69 17.23
N THR A 201 20.56 6.15 18.45
CA THR A 201 19.98 6.87 19.59
C THR A 201 21.11 7.51 20.39
N PRO A 202 21.17 8.85 20.51
CA PRO A 202 22.21 9.54 21.27
C PRO A 202 22.29 9.08 22.74
N PRO A 203 23.47 9.16 23.38
CA PRO A 203 23.59 9.01 24.83
C PRO A 203 22.78 10.10 25.57
N GLY A 204 22.23 9.76 26.74
CA GLY A 204 21.51 10.72 27.60
C GLY A 204 19.98 10.70 27.46
N LEU A 205 19.44 10.17 26.36
CA LEU A 205 18.02 9.80 26.24
C LEU A 205 17.77 8.41 26.84
N ALA A 206 16.52 8.03 27.14
CA ALA A 206 16.21 6.67 27.59
C ALA A 206 16.23 5.67 26.42
N HIS A 207 15.60 6.03 25.30
CA HIS A 207 15.51 5.27 24.05
C HIS A 207 14.88 6.15 22.96
N SER A 208 14.98 5.71 21.70
CA SER A 208 14.22 6.25 20.57
C SER A 208 13.14 5.24 20.14
N THR A 209 11.95 5.74 19.79
CA THR A 209 10.87 4.96 19.18
C THR A 209 10.38 5.71 17.95
N HIS A 210 10.31 5.04 16.80
CA HIS A 210 9.66 5.60 15.61
C HIS A 210 8.84 4.53 14.88
N VAL A 211 7.84 4.98 14.14
CA VAL A 211 7.03 4.15 13.24
C VAL A 211 7.36 4.53 11.81
N THR A 212 7.85 3.58 11.02
CA THR A 212 8.02 3.73 9.58
C THR A 212 6.74 3.25 8.89
N ILE A 213 5.98 4.17 8.30
CA ILE A 213 4.84 3.86 7.43
C ILE A 213 5.37 3.77 5.99
N SER A 214 5.06 2.67 5.30
CA SER A 214 5.60 2.34 3.98
C SER A 214 4.49 1.97 3.00
N THR A 215 4.62 2.41 1.76
CA THR A 215 3.67 2.11 0.67
C THR A 215 4.41 2.04 -0.68
N TYR A 216 3.70 1.82 -1.79
CA TYR A 216 4.24 1.80 -3.16
C TYR A 216 5.25 0.68 -3.44
N GLN A 217 5.12 -0.45 -2.74
CA GLN A 217 5.84 -1.68 -3.09
C GLN A 217 5.23 -2.28 -4.36
N ASN A 218 6.07 -2.62 -5.35
CA ASN A 218 5.67 -3.21 -6.64
C ASN A 218 4.52 -2.45 -7.34
N ASN A 219 4.54 -1.11 -7.23
CA ASN A 219 3.51 -0.22 -7.78
C ASN A 219 4.12 0.77 -8.79
N SER A 220 5.00 0.27 -9.66
CA SER A 220 5.68 1.05 -10.70
C SER A 220 4.99 0.94 -12.05
N TRP A 221 5.37 1.81 -13.00
CA TRP A 221 4.96 1.68 -14.39
C TRP A 221 5.37 0.34 -15.02
N GLY A 222 6.48 -0.26 -14.58
CA GLY A 222 6.89 -1.58 -15.05
C GLY A 222 5.94 -2.68 -14.59
N ASP A 223 5.54 -2.63 -13.31
CA ASP A 223 4.56 -3.58 -12.74
C ASP A 223 3.20 -3.43 -13.45
N PHE A 224 2.73 -2.19 -13.61
CA PHE A 224 1.46 -1.92 -14.27
C PHE A 224 1.46 -2.27 -15.76
N LEU A 225 2.60 -2.09 -16.45
CA LEU A 225 2.76 -2.54 -17.84
C LEU A 225 2.64 -4.05 -17.95
N LEU A 226 3.28 -4.82 -17.07
CA LEU A 226 3.21 -6.28 -17.07
C LEU A 226 1.79 -6.78 -16.76
N ASP A 227 1.11 -6.18 -15.78
CA ASP A 227 -0.29 -6.46 -15.44
C ASP A 227 -1.21 -6.21 -16.64
N THR A 228 -1.06 -5.05 -17.29
CA THR A 228 -1.88 -4.64 -18.43
C THR A 228 -1.64 -5.50 -19.66
N ILE A 229 -0.36 -5.79 -20.00
CA ILE A 229 0.00 -6.59 -21.16
C ILE A 229 -0.56 -8.00 -21.05
N SER A 230 -0.54 -8.61 -19.86
CA SER A 230 -1.10 -9.94 -19.65
C SER A 230 -2.56 -10.00 -20.10
N GLY A 231 -3.40 -9.10 -19.57
CA GLY A 231 -4.82 -9.01 -19.96
C GLY A 231 -5.03 -8.72 -21.45
N LEU A 232 -4.27 -7.77 -22.01
CA LEU A 232 -4.34 -7.42 -23.43
C LEU A 232 -3.95 -8.60 -24.34
N VAL A 233 -2.91 -9.36 -23.99
CA VAL A 233 -2.47 -10.52 -24.77
C VAL A 233 -3.55 -11.59 -24.76
N PHE A 234 -4.13 -11.91 -23.60
CA PHE A 234 -5.19 -12.92 -23.52
C PHE A 234 -6.45 -12.51 -24.29
N ASP A 235 -6.84 -11.24 -24.21
CA ASP A 235 -8.01 -10.75 -24.96
C ASP A 235 -7.73 -10.68 -26.46
N THR A 236 -6.57 -10.16 -26.88
CA THR A 236 -6.20 -10.09 -28.31
C THR A 236 -6.07 -11.48 -28.91
N ALA A 237 -5.52 -12.42 -28.15
CA ALA A 237 -5.38 -13.81 -28.57
C ALA A 237 -6.74 -14.48 -28.82
N LYS A 238 -7.90 -13.93 -28.43
CA LYS A 238 -9.22 -14.49 -28.81
C LYS A 238 -9.54 -14.25 -30.29
N GLU A 239 -9.09 -13.14 -30.85
CA GLU A 239 -9.37 -12.71 -32.23
C GLU A 239 -8.19 -12.97 -33.16
N ASP A 240 -6.96 -12.84 -32.64
CA ASP A 240 -5.73 -13.01 -33.40
C ASP A 240 -5.11 -14.40 -33.17
N VAL A 241 -5.18 -15.25 -34.20
CA VAL A 241 -4.61 -16.61 -34.20
C VAL A 241 -3.08 -16.56 -34.03
N GLU A 242 -2.42 -15.49 -34.46
CA GLU A 242 -0.96 -15.42 -34.46
C GLU A 242 -0.40 -15.44 -33.03
N LEU A 243 -1.06 -14.75 -32.09
CA LEU A 243 -0.69 -14.74 -30.67
C LEU A 243 -0.95 -16.08 -29.95
N ARG A 244 -1.84 -16.92 -30.49
CA ARG A 244 -2.08 -18.29 -29.98
C ARG A 244 -1.16 -19.33 -30.59
N SER A 245 -0.48 -18.99 -31.68
CA SER A 245 0.37 -19.95 -32.40
C SER A 245 1.57 -20.37 -31.55
N GLY A 246 1.95 -21.64 -31.62
CA GLY A 246 3.10 -22.15 -30.89
C GLY A 246 4.40 -21.51 -31.38
N ILE A 247 5.32 -21.25 -30.45
CA ILE A 247 6.69 -20.84 -30.80
C ILE A 247 7.41 -21.95 -31.59
N PRO A 248 8.40 -21.62 -32.45
CA PRO A 248 9.20 -22.63 -33.15
C PRO A 248 9.80 -23.68 -32.21
N ARG A 249 9.83 -24.94 -32.68
CA ARG A 249 10.42 -26.06 -31.92
C ARG A 249 11.88 -25.74 -31.57
N GLN A 250 12.28 -26.11 -30.35
CA GLN A 250 13.64 -25.90 -29.83
C GLN A 250 14.07 -24.42 -29.71
N LEU A 251 13.17 -23.44 -29.91
CA LEU A 251 13.52 -22.02 -29.76
C LEU A 251 14.13 -21.71 -28.38
N LEU A 252 13.58 -22.31 -27.32
CA LEU A 252 14.08 -22.14 -25.95
C LEU A 252 15.49 -22.74 -25.72
N MET A 253 15.99 -23.57 -26.65
CA MET A 253 17.32 -24.18 -26.59
C MET A 253 18.37 -23.39 -27.40
N GLN A 254 17.95 -22.36 -28.14
CA GLN A 254 18.87 -21.56 -28.95
C GLN A 254 19.66 -20.58 -28.08
N VAL A 255 20.96 -20.45 -28.37
CA VAL A 255 21.87 -19.51 -27.69
C VAL A 255 21.70 -18.09 -28.24
N GLU A 256 21.21 -17.97 -29.47
CA GLU A 256 20.94 -16.70 -30.15
C GLU A 256 19.46 -16.60 -30.52
N THR A 257 18.86 -15.42 -30.36
CA THR A 257 17.42 -15.16 -30.58
C THR A 257 17.15 -14.48 -31.93
N SER A 258 17.99 -14.73 -32.94
CA SER A 258 17.89 -14.06 -34.25
C SER A 258 16.52 -14.31 -34.90
N GLY A 259 15.80 -13.25 -35.24
CA GLY A 259 14.46 -13.31 -35.88
C GLY A 259 13.27 -13.28 -34.92
N VAL A 260 13.45 -13.59 -33.63
CA VAL A 260 12.37 -13.49 -32.62
C VAL A 260 12.03 -12.03 -32.32
N ALA A 261 13.06 -11.17 -32.26
CA ALA A 261 12.91 -9.76 -31.92
C ALA A 261 11.96 -9.02 -32.88
N THR A 262 12.03 -9.31 -34.19
CA THR A 262 11.15 -8.70 -35.19
C THR A 262 9.68 -9.07 -34.95
N ARG A 263 9.42 -10.35 -34.66
CA ARG A 263 8.06 -10.84 -34.41
C ARG A 263 7.48 -10.30 -33.11
N LEU A 264 8.25 -10.33 -32.02
CA LEU A 264 7.85 -9.72 -30.74
C LEU A 264 7.61 -8.21 -30.89
N SER A 265 8.46 -7.50 -31.64
CA SER A 265 8.26 -6.08 -31.90
C SER A 265 6.97 -5.81 -32.67
N SER A 266 6.58 -6.70 -33.58
CA SER A 266 5.29 -6.60 -34.27
C SER A 266 4.14 -6.71 -33.30
N PHE A 267 4.14 -7.73 -32.43
CA PHE A 267 3.09 -7.90 -31.41
C PHE A 267 3.02 -6.71 -30.45
N LEU A 268 4.16 -6.18 -30.00
CA LEU A 268 4.18 -5.01 -29.12
C LEU A 268 3.54 -3.78 -29.78
N ARG A 269 3.77 -3.55 -31.09
CA ARG A 269 3.11 -2.45 -31.82
C ARG A 269 1.61 -2.68 -31.94
N THR A 270 1.18 -3.89 -32.30
CA THR A 270 -0.25 -4.23 -32.37
C THR A 270 -0.96 -4.02 -31.03
N LEU A 271 -0.33 -4.43 -29.92
CA LEU A 271 -0.88 -4.24 -28.58
C LEU A 271 -0.94 -2.75 -28.20
N ALA A 272 0.06 -1.96 -28.60
CA ALA A 272 0.06 -0.51 -28.39
C ALA A 272 -1.08 0.17 -29.18
N ASP A 273 -1.23 -0.16 -30.47
CA ASP A 273 -2.30 0.37 -31.32
C ASP A 273 -3.69 0.00 -30.75
N ARG A 274 -3.84 -1.23 -30.26
CA ARG A 274 -5.09 -1.69 -29.62
C ARG A 274 -5.36 -0.93 -28.32
N LEU A 275 -4.34 -0.72 -27.48
CA LEU A 275 -4.48 0.04 -26.24
C LEU A 275 -4.88 1.50 -26.50
N GLU A 276 -4.34 2.14 -27.54
CA GLU A 276 -4.73 3.49 -27.94
C GLU A 276 -6.15 3.53 -28.55
N GLY A 277 -6.51 2.51 -29.33
CA GLY A 277 -7.82 2.41 -29.99
C GLY A 277 -8.98 2.06 -29.06
N THR A 278 -8.71 1.55 -27.86
CA THR A 278 -9.75 0.94 -27.01
C THR A 278 -9.83 1.61 -25.64
N LYS A 279 -11.02 2.07 -25.24
CA LYS A 279 -11.30 2.56 -23.87
C LYS A 279 -11.86 1.47 -22.95
N GLU A 280 -11.52 0.21 -23.22
CA GLU A 280 -12.09 -0.91 -22.49
C GLU A 280 -11.48 -1.03 -21.10
N LEU A 281 -12.29 -1.55 -20.18
CA LEU A 281 -11.77 -2.02 -18.92
C LEU A 281 -10.99 -3.31 -19.18
N LEU A 282 -9.77 -3.38 -18.68
CA LEU A 282 -8.93 -4.57 -18.71
C LEU A 282 -8.97 -5.25 -17.34
N SER A 283 -8.77 -6.58 -17.33
CA SER A 283 -8.47 -7.31 -16.11
C SER A 283 -7.18 -6.77 -15.50
N SER A 284 -7.14 -6.69 -14.18
CA SER A 284 -5.95 -6.24 -13.45
C SER A 284 -5.81 -7.06 -12.17
N ASP A 285 -4.74 -7.83 -12.08
CA ASP A 285 -4.38 -8.59 -10.89
C ASP A 285 -3.87 -7.65 -9.81
N MET A 286 -3.19 -6.56 -10.17
CA MET A 286 -2.80 -5.51 -9.21
C MET A 286 -4.00 -4.92 -8.46
N LYS A 287 -5.09 -4.64 -9.15
CA LYS A 287 -6.34 -4.16 -8.52
C LYS A 287 -6.92 -5.19 -7.54
N LYS A 288 -6.89 -6.47 -7.93
CA LYS A 288 -7.40 -7.57 -7.11
C LYS A 288 -6.51 -7.81 -5.88
N ASP A 289 -5.20 -7.79 -6.05
CA ASP A 289 -4.22 -7.89 -4.97
C ASP A 289 -4.41 -6.78 -3.93
N PHE A 290 -4.53 -5.53 -4.39
CA PHE A 290 -4.75 -4.39 -3.51
C PHE A 290 -6.01 -4.53 -2.65
N VAL A 291 -7.17 -4.82 -3.27
CA VAL A 291 -8.44 -4.86 -2.54
C VAL A 291 -8.53 -6.05 -1.58
N ILE A 292 -7.88 -7.17 -1.88
CA ILE A 292 -7.90 -8.35 -1.01
C ILE A 292 -6.96 -8.19 0.18
N HIS A 293 -5.81 -7.53 0.00
CA HIS A 293 -4.78 -7.47 1.03
C HIS A 293 -4.78 -6.20 1.88
N ARG A 294 -5.57 -5.18 1.54
CA ARG A 294 -5.65 -3.92 2.30
C ARG A 294 -6.44 -4.03 3.62
N LEU A 295 -6.36 -3.02 4.46
CA LEU A 295 -7.15 -2.91 5.69
C LEU A 295 -8.66 -2.76 5.40
N PRO A 296 -9.53 -3.28 6.28
CA PRO A 296 -10.93 -2.91 6.28
C PRO A 296 -11.11 -1.45 6.72
N PRO A 297 -12.25 -0.80 6.37
CA PRO A 297 -12.59 0.53 6.85
C PRO A 297 -12.46 0.63 8.37
N TYR A 298 -11.92 1.73 8.88
CA TYR A 298 -11.87 1.95 10.33
C TYR A 298 -13.29 2.13 10.91
N TYR A 299 -13.56 1.48 12.03
CA TYR A 299 -14.81 1.62 12.78
C TYR A 299 -14.56 1.65 14.30
N VAL A 300 -15.54 2.18 15.03
CA VAL A 300 -15.59 2.11 16.50
C VAL A 300 -16.63 1.05 16.88
N GLY A 301 -16.29 0.14 17.79
CA GLY A 301 -17.19 -0.93 18.22
C GLY A 301 -16.94 -2.25 17.47
N ASP A 302 -18.02 -2.96 17.10
CA ASP A 302 -17.96 -4.32 16.57
C ASP A 302 -17.92 -4.44 15.04
N GLY A 303 -18.14 -3.32 14.32
CA GLY A 303 -18.10 -3.28 12.86
C GLY A 303 -19.37 -3.81 12.18
N THR A 304 -20.48 -3.90 12.91
CA THR A 304 -21.77 -4.38 12.36
C THR A 304 -22.19 -3.64 11.09
N GLU A 305 -21.95 -2.33 11.00
CA GLU A 305 -22.29 -1.51 9.82
C GLU A 305 -21.53 -1.90 8.55
N LEU A 306 -20.41 -2.63 8.66
CA LEU A 306 -19.64 -3.10 7.51
C LEU A 306 -20.09 -4.47 6.98
N SER A 307 -20.87 -5.21 7.78
CA SER A 307 -21.25 -6.60 7.47
C SER A 307 -22.75 -6.83 7.39
N THR A 308 -23.54 -5.98 8.04
CA THR A 308 -25.00 -6.08 8.09
C THR A 308 -25.62 -4.84 7.46
N PRO A 309 -26.36 -5.00 6.34
CA PRO A 309 -27.04 -3.88 5.69
C PRO A 309 -28.00 -3.18 6.65
N GLY A 310 -27.80 -1.88 6.85
CA GLY A 310 -28.70 -1.04 7.64
C GLY A 310 -29.78 -0.36 6.80
N GLY A 311 -30.78 0.18 7.48
CA GLY A 311 -31.80 1.04 6.86
C GLY A 311 -32.90 0.27 6.10
N VAL A 312 -33.48 0.94 5.10
CA VAL A 312 -34.61 0.42 4.32
C VAL A 312 -34.08 -0.32 3.09
N LEU A 313 -34.72 -1.44 2.75
CA LEU A 313 -34.42 -2.21 1.54
C LEU A 313 -34.68 -1.37 0.28
N PRO A 314 -33.71 -1.22 -0.65
CA PRO A 314 -33.88 -0.41 -1.85
C PRO A 314 -34.97 -0.97 -2.77
N ARG A 315 -35.73 -0.05 -3.40
CA ARG A 315 -36.77 -0.31 -4.39
C ARG A 315 -36.56 0.54 -5.64
N LEU A 316 -37.32 0.30 -6.70
CA LEU A 316 -37.23 1.01 -7.98
C LEU A 316 -37.33 2.53 -7.85
N HIS A 317 -38.11 3.02 -6.89
CA HIS A 317 -38.30 4.46 -6.64
C HIS A 317 -37.37 5.03 -5.58
N SER A 318 -36.49 4.21 -4.99
CA SER A 318 -35.48 4.68 -4.05
C SER A 318 -34.45 5.57 -4.74
N THR A 319 -33.86 6.47 -3.95
CA THR A 319 -32.62 7.14 -4.30
C THR A 319 -31.51 6.50 -3.50
N VAL A 320 -30.42 6.11 -4.17
CA VAL A 320 -29.29 5.43 -3.53
C VAL A 320 -28.00 6.21 -3.69
N ARG A 321 -27.10 6.04 -2.73
CA ARG A 321 -25.76 6.61 -2.71
C ARG A 321 -24.74 5.50 -2.44
N LEU A 322 -23.65 5.49 -3.22
CA LEU A 322 -22.52 4.60 -2.98
C LEU A 322 -21.83 4.94 -1.66
N GLN A 323 -21.57 3.94 -0.84
CA GLN A 323 -20.77 4.03 0.37
C GLN A 323 -19.39 3.40 0.15
N PHE A 324 -18.42 3.77 0.99
CA PHE A 324 -17.07 3.19 0.99
C PHE A 324 -16.41 3.13 -0.39
N ARG A 325 -16.61 4.17 -1.23
CA ARG A 325 -16.11 4.21 -2.62
C ARG A 325 -14.65 3.82 -2.75
N ASP A 326 -13.79 4.32 -1.85
CA ASP A 326 -12.35 4.08 -1.87
C ASP A 326 -11.96 2.66 -1.43
N HIS A 327 -12.90 1.85 -0.95
CA HIS A 327 -12.73 0.44 -0.58
C HIS A 327 -13.26 -0.54 -1.62
N ILE A 328 -13.78 -0.06 -2.74
CA ILE A 328 -14.39 -0.87 -3.81
C ILE A 328 -13.51 -0.82 -5.05
N ILE A 329 -13.36 -1.95 -5.73
CA ILE A 329 -12.66 -2.09 -7.00
C ILE A 329 -13.60 -2.73 -8.01
N LEU A 330 -13.68 -2.11 -9.20
CA LEU A 330 -14.39 -2.65 -10.36
C LEU A 330 -13.37 -3.12 -11.40
N THR A 331 -13.47 -4.39 -11.78
CA THR A 331 -12.63 -5.05 -12.78
C THR A 331 -13.49 -5.92 -13.70
N VAL A 332 -12.92 -6.38 -14.80
CA VAL A 332 -13.57 -7.33 -15.71
C VAL A 332 -12.71 -8.56 -15.87
N GLY A 333 -13.34 -9.66 -16.19
CA GLY A 333 -12.66 -10.91 -16.47
C GLY A 333 -13.59 -11.90 -17.16
N PRO A 334 -13.04 -13.04 -17.60
CA PRO A 334 -13.87 -14.14 -18.06
C PRO A 334 -14.74 -14.70 -16.93
N ASP A 335 -15.90 -15.25 -17.27
CA ASP A 335 -16.71 -16.00 -16.31
C ASP A 335 -15.95 -17.24 -15.79
N GLN A 336 -15.48 -17.16 -14.55
CA GLN A 336 -14.73 -18.23 -13.88
C GLN A 336 -15.56 -19.49 -13.57
N ASN A 337 -16.91 -19.43 -13.64
CA ASN A 337 -17.79 -20.55 -13.30
C ASN A 337 -18.23 -21.39 -14.51
N ARG A 338 -17.84 -21.01 -15.74
CA ARG A 338 -18.15 -21.78 -16.95
C ARG A 338 -16.90 -22.43 -17.52
N SER A 339 -16.98 -23.74 -17.74
CA SER A 339 -15.96 -24.57 -18.39
C SER A 339 -15.98 -24.52 -19.92
N ASP A 340 -16.96 -23.82 -20.51
CA ASP A 340 -17.18 -23.81 -21.96
C ASP A 340 -16.35 -22.75 -22.69
N GLU A 341 -16.05 -23.04 -23.96
CA GLU A 341 -15.13 -22.30 -24.85
C GLU A 341 -15.55 -20.84 -25.15
N ALA A 342 -16.77 -20.44 -24.81
CA ALA A 342 -17.27 -19.07 -24.93
C ALA A 342 -17.47 -18.43 -23.55
N GLN A 343 -16.37 -18.09 -22.88
CA GLN A 343 -16.42 -17.35 -21.62
C GLN A 343 -17.01 -15.95 -21.85
N GLU A 344 -18.23 -15.73 -21.36
CA GLU A 344 -18.86 -14.42 -21.33
C GLU A 344 -18.03 -13.46 -20.46
N LYS A 345 -17.86 -12.22 -20.94
CA LYS A 345 -17.16 -11.17 -20.18
C LYS A 345 -18.06 -10.75 -19.01
N MET A 346 -17.51 -10.77 -17.80
CA MET A 346 -18.22 -10.39 -16.58
C MET A 346 -17.58 -9.16 -15.95
N VAL A 347 -18.37 -8.40 -15.19
CA VAL A 347 -17.89 -7.34 -14.31
C VAL A 347 -17.86 -7.88 -12.90
N TYR A 348 -16.72 -7.70 -12.24
CA TYR A 348 -16.49 -8.09 -10.86
C TYR A 348 -16.35 -6.84 -10.00
N ILE A 349 -17.03 -6.85 -8.85
CA ILE A 349 -16.93 -5.81 -7.83
C ILE A 349 -16.36 -6.46 -6.58
N TYR A 350 -15.12 -6.13 -6.27
CA TYR A 350 -14.45 -6.54 -5.05
C TYR A 350 -14.50 -5.39 -4.05
N HIS A 351 -14.57 -5.71 -2.76
CA HIS A 351 -14.49 -4.71 -1.70
C HIS A 351 -13.72 -5.24 -0.49
N SER A 352 -13.24 -4.32 0.34
CA SER A 352 -12.39 -4.64 1.49
C SER A 352 -13.11 -4.52 2.85
N LEU A 353 -14.43 -4.27 2.87
CA LEU A 353 -15.21 -4.11 4.11
C LEU A 353 -15.05 -5.28 5.11
N LYS A 354 -14.89 -6.51 4.57
CA LYS A 354 -14.78 -7.75 5.35
C LYS A 354 -13.33 -8.24 5.49
N ASN A 355 -12.34 -7.44 5.09
CA ASN A 355 -10.94 -7.83 5.18
C ASN A 355 -10.50 -7.99 6.64
N ARG A 356 -9.57 -8.92 6.86
CA ARG A 356 -9.07 -9.25 8.19
C ARG A 356 -7.93 -8.31 8.58
N ARG A 357 -8.24 -7.35 9.47
CA ARG A 357 -7.21 -6.49 10.07
C ARG A 357 -6.04 -7.27 10.69
N HIS A 358 -6.31 -8.41 11.33
CA HIS A 358 -5.30 -9.18 12.07
C HIS A 358 -4.26 -9.91 11.19
N THR A 359 -4.51 -10.04 9.89
CA THR A 359 -3.56 -10.62 8.92
C THR A 359 -2.96 -9.60 7.96
N HIS A 360 -3.31 -8.32 8.11
CA HIS A 360 -2.83 -7.24 7.24
C HIS A 360 -1.29 -7.24 7.10
N MET A 361 -0.80 -7.33 5.85
CA MET A 361 0.62 -7.38 5.49
C MET A 361 1.43 -8.56 6.09
N MET A 362 0.77 -9.65 6.48
CA MET A 362 1.43 -10.85 7.03
C MET A 362 1.62 -12.00 6.02
N GLY A 363 1.06 -11.86 4.81
CA GLY A 363 1.41 -12.63 3.62
C GLY A 363 1.13 -14.14 3.66
N ASN A 364 0.08 -14.64 4.34
CA ASN A 364 -0.11 -16.10 4.48
C ASN A 364 -1.52 -16.61 4.86
N GLU A 365 -2.60 -16.08 4.29
CA GLU A 365 -3.88 -16.82 4.27
C GLU A 365 -4.50 -16.69 2.89
N GLU A 366 -4.92 -17.82 2.30
CA GLU A 366 -5.84 -17.82 1.15
C GLU A 366 -7.05 -17.00 1.56
N THR A 367 -7.05 -15.73 1.18
CA THR A 367 -8.15 -14.83 1.50
C THR A 367 -9.17 -15.06 0.42
N GLU A 368 -10.27 -15.74 0.76
CA GLU A 368 -11.39 -15.91 -0.17
C GLU A 368 -11.81 -14.53 -0.69
N SER A 369 -11.72 -14.33 -2.00
CA SER A 369 -12.13 -13.07 -2.60
C SER A 369 -13.65 -13.02 -2.62
N HIS A 370 -14.26 -12.31 -1.68
CA HIS A 370 -15.68 -11.97 -1.75
C HIS A 370 -15.86 -10.86 -2.79
N GLY A 371 -16.64 -11.13 -3.83
CA GLY A 371 -16.94 -10.15 -4.86
C GLY A 371 -18.29 -10.42 -5.51
N LEU A 372 -18.99 -9.34 -5.85
CA LEU A 372 -20.22 -9.41 -6.64
C LEU A 372 -19.86 -9.58 -8.12
N ARG A 373 -20.72 -10.29 -8.85
CA ARG A 373 -20.53 -10.61 -10.26
C ARG A 373 -21.77 -10.21 -11.03
N PHE A 374 -21.59 -9.42 -12.09
CA PHE A 374 -22.66 -8.98 -12.98
C PHE A 374 -22.29 -9.19 -14.45
N PRO A 375 -23.28 -9.36 -15.35
CA PRO A 375 -23.03 -9.35 -16.80
C PRO A 375 -22.37 -8.05 -17.25
N PHE A 376 -21.56 -8.10 -18.32
CA PHE A 376 -20.88 -6.90 -18.83
C PHE A 376 -21.84 -5.77 -19.25
N SER A 377 -23.08 -6.09 -19.61
CA SER A 377 -24.14 -5.11 -19.89
C SER A 377 -24.39 -4.13 -18.72
N HIS A 378 -24.04 -4.49 -17.49
CA HIS A 378 -24.25 -3.66 -16.30
C HIS A 378 -23.19 -2.59 -16.08
N VAL A 379 -22.11 -2.56 -16.89
CA VAL A 379 -20.95 -1.68 -16.64
C VAL A 379 -21.32 -0.19 -16.63
N ASP A 380 -22.26 0.23 -17.48
CA ASP A 380 -22.66 1.63 -17.58
C ASP A 380 -23.56 2.07 -16.41
N ALA A 381 -24.42 1.18 -15.93
CA ALA A 381 -25.19 1.42 -14.71
C ALA A 381 -24.28 1.52 -13.47
N LEU A 382 -23.28 0.64 -13.38
CA LEU A 382 -22.26 0.70 -12.33
C LEU A 382 -21.45 2.01 -12.39
N LYS A 383 -21.05 2.46 -13.58
CA LYS A 383 -20.42 3.78 -13.78
C LYS A 383 -21.35 4.93 -13.37
N GLN A 384 -22.66 4.84 -13.59
CA GLN A 384 -23.60 5.87 -13.12
C GLN A 384 -23.62 5.96 -11.60
N ILE A 385 -23.69 4.82 -10.89
CA ILE A 385 -23.65 4.77 -9.43
C ILE A 385 -22.32 5.35 -8.91
N TRP A 386 -21.20 5.01 -9.56
CA TRP A 386 -19.86 5.44 -9.15
C TRP A 386 -19.60 6.94 -9.28
N ASN A 387 -20.18 7.56 -10.32
CA ASN A 387 -19.92 8.96 -10.67
C ASN A 387 -20.97 9.93 -10.13
N SER A 388 -22.03 9.42 -9.50
CA SER A 388 -23.11 10.24 -8.94
C SER A 388 -22.99 10.35 -7.42
N SER A 389 -23.31 11.51 -6.85
CA SER A 389 -23.44 11.67 -5.39
C SER A 389 -24.65 10.93 -4.84
N ALA A 390 -25.72 10.85 -5.62
CA ALA A 390 -26.93 10.07 -5.39
C ALA A 390 -27.60 9.80 -6.75
N ILE A 391 -28.30 8.67 -6.89
CA ILE A 391 -28.98 8.31 -8.13
C ILE A 391 -30.31 7.60 -7.84
N SER A 392 -31.35 7.90 -8.62
CA SER A 392 -32.60 7.14 -8.55
C SER A 392 -32.44 5.78 -9.22
N VAL A 393 -32.92 4.71 -8.58
CA VAL A 393 -32.78 3.34 -9.10
C VAL A 393 -33.43 3.21 -10.50
N LYS A 394 -34.57 3.86 -10.72
CA LYS A 394 -35.26 3.89 -12.03
C LYS A 394 -34.42 4.47 -13.19
N ASP A 395 -33.46 5.36 -12.89
CA ASP A 395 -32.65 6.10 -13.87
C ASP A 395 -31.37 5.34 -14.28
N LEU A 396 -31.15 4.15 -13.73
CA LEU A 396 -30.05 3.27 -14.11
C LEU A 396 -30.21 2.77 -15.54
N LYS A 397 -29.11 2.78 -16.29
CA LYS A 397 -29.00 2.35 -17.69
C LYS A 397 -28.99 0.82 -17.79
N LEU A 398 -30.11 0.22 -17.44
CA LEU A 398 -30.42 -1.20 -17.63
C LEU A 398 -31.76 -1.33 -18.36
N THR A 399 -31.98 -2.49 -18.99
CA THR A 399 -33.10 -2.67 -19.91
C THR A 399 -34.42 -2.85 -19.18
N THR A 400 -34.40 -3.50 -18.02
CA THR A 400 -35.60 -3.81 -17.24
C THR A 400 -35.53 -3.21 -15.84
N ASP A 401 -36.68 -2.92 -15.25
CA ASP A 401 -36.74 -2.43 -13.87
C ASP A 401 -36.30 -3.48 -12.84
N GLU A 402 -36.51 -4.77 -13.16
CA GLU A 402 -36.03 -5.90 -12.35
C GLU A 402 -34.49 -5.93 -12.28
N GLU A 403 -33.79 -5.73 -13.39
CA GLU A 403 -32.32 -5.63 -13.39
C GLU A 403 -31.82 -4.46 -12.53
N LYS A 404 -32.51 -3.31 -12.56
CA LYS A 404 -32.16 -2.12 -11.76
C LYS A 404 -32.31 -2.41 -10.27
N GLU A 405 -33.42 -3.00 -9.85
CA GLU A 405 -33.64 -3.38 -8.46
C GLU A 405 -32.63 -4.44 -8.01
N ASN A 406 -32.41 -5.50 -8.80
CA ASN A 406 -31.49 -6.59 -8.46
C ASN A 406 -30.04 -6.12 -8.34
N LEU A 407 -29.58 -5.23 -9.22
CA LEU A 407 -28.25 -4.62 -9.15
C LEU A 407 -28.06 -3.90 -7.82
N VAL A 408 -29.01 -3.01 -7.47
CA VAL A 408 -28.92 -2.19 -6.26
C VAL A 408 -29.09 -3.03 -5.00
N LEU A 409 -29.96 -4.04 -5.02
CA LEU A 409 -30.13 -4.98 -3.92
C LEU A 409 -28.85 -5.75 -3.63
N SER A 410 -28.16 -6.23 -4.67
CA SER A 410 -26.90 -6.96 -4.54
C SER A 410 -25.77 -6.08 -3.97
N LEU A 411 -25.70 -4.80 -4.37
CA LEU A 411 -24.78 -3.84 -3.77
C LEU A 411 -25.14 -3.55 -2.31
N TRP A 412 -26.44 -3.48 -2.00
CA TRP A 412 -26.94 -3.19 -0.65
C TRP A 412 -26.66 -4.33 0.31
N THR A 413 -26.78 -5.59 -0.12
CA THR A 413 -26.46 -6.78 0.70
C THR A 413 -25.00 -6.81 1.16
N GLU A 414 -24.10 -6.15 0.43
CA GLU A 414 -22.69 -6.01 0.77
C GLU A 414 -22.36 -4.66 1.44
N CYS A 415 -23.37 -3.92 1.92
CA CYS A 415 -23.22 -2.61 2.56
C CYS A 415 -22.56 -1.54 1.67
N LEU A 416 -22.62 -1.70 0.35
CA LEU A 416 -21.95 -0.80 -0.60
C LEU A 416 -22.83 0.39 -1.02
N VAL A 417 -24.13 0.36 -0.73
CA VAL A 417 -25.06 1.45 -1.04
C VAL A 417 -25.98 1.75 0.14
N GLN A 418 -26.36 3.01 0.28
CA GLN A 418 -27.33 3.50 1.25
C GLN A 418 -28.54 4.10 0.52
N VAL A 419 -29.74 3.80 1.02
CA VAL A 419 -30.98 4.46 0.59
C VAL A 419 -31.12 5.81 1.30
N LEU A 420 -31.41 6.87 0.55
CA LEU A 420 -31.57 8.25 1.02
C LEU A 420 -33.02 8.62 1.30
#